data_AF-A0A318CEB6-F1
#
_entry.id   AF-A0A318CEB6-F1
#
_cell.length_a   1.000
_cell.length_b   1.000
_cell.length_c   1.000
_cell.angle_alpha   90.00
_cell.angle_beta   90.00
_cell.angle_gamma   90.00
#
_symmetry.space_group_name_H-M   'P 1'
#
loop_
_entity.id
_entity.type
_entity.pdbx_description
1 polymer ?
#
loop_
_entity_poly.entity_id
_entity_poly.type
_entity_poly.pdbx_seq_one_letter_code
_entity_poly.pdbx_strand_id
1 'polypeptide(L)'
;MRLAFSIAMRFLSSSKTQTLLIVMGIAIGVSVQVFIGSLIQGLQKDLVDTTIGSSSQITVSSSENNRVEDWQGIISEIASLDLPTDLTALSASADVPVFISSGDRTLSVLLRGLQFPESHVIYKTDSRLIDGSLPEGDGEIIIGKGLKDELDVNLGEEITIFTPDRAVEILKVVGV
;
A
#
# COMPACT_ATOMS: atom_id res chain seq x y z
N MET A 1 49.80 10.51 -22.97
CA MET A 1 49.00 10.72 -21.74
C MET A 1 49.52 9.94 -20.52
N ARG A 2 50.10 8.73 -20.65
CA ARG A 2 50.61 7.93 -19.50
C ARG A 2 51.62 8.67 -18.60
N LEU A 3 52.51 9.47 -19.21
CA LEU A 3 53.50 10.30 -18.50
C LEU A 3 52.86 11.33 -17.54
N ALA A 4 51.78 12.00 -17.96
CA ALA A 4 51.09 12.99 -17.13
C ALA A 4 50.41 12.34 -15.91
N PHE A 5 49.77 11.19 -16.10
CA PHE A 5 49.17 10.42 -15.00
C PHE A 5 50.22 9.95 -13.98
N SER A 6 51.36 9.43 -14.44
CA SER A 6 52.43 8.99 -13.52
C SER A 6 53.04 10.14 -12.72
N ILE A 7 53.15 11.32 -13.32
CA ILE A 7 53.63 12.53 -12.63
C ILE A 7 52.59 12.96 -11.58
N ALA A 8 51.31 13.04 -11.94
CA ALA A 8 50.23 13.42 -11.02
C ALA A 8 50.12 12.50 -9.80
N MET A 9 50.21 11.18 -10.00
CA MET A 9 50.14 10.19 -8.91
C MET A 9 51.33 10.34 -7.94
N ARG A 10 52.53 10.62 -8.45
CA ARG A 10 53.72 10.87 -7.63
C ARG A 10 53.59 12.16 -6.82
N PHE A 11 53.00 13.21 -7.40
CA PHE A 11 52.71 14.45 -6.69
C PHE A 11 51.71 14.25 -5.55
N LEU A 12 50.57 13.59 -5.80
CA LEU A 12 49.57 13.24 -4.78
C LEU A 12 50.16 12.42 -3.63
N SER A 13 51.09 11.51 -3.92
CA SER A 13 51.77 10.70 -2.91
C SER A 13 52.88 11.46 -2.16
N SER A 14 53.41 12.57 -2.71
CA SER A 14 54.48 13.35 -2.10
C SER A 14 53.96 14.41 -1.12
N SER A 15 52.80 15.02 -1.39
CA SER A 15 52.17 16.07 -0.56
C SER A 15 50.99 15.52 0.27
N LYS A 16 51.24 14.43 1.02
CA LYS A 16 50.23 13.61 1.71
C LYS A 16 49.21 14.41 2.54
N THR A 17 49.66 15.37 3.35
CA THR A 17 48.77 16.16 4.23
C THR A 17 47.82 17.06 3.44
N GLN A 18 48.31 17.68 2.37
CA GLN A 18 47.51 18.56 1.52
C GLN A 18 46.49 17.75 0.71
N THR A 19 46.92 16.63 0.12
CA THR A 19 46.02 15.71 -0.58
C THR A 19 44.93 15.19 0.36
N LEU A 20 45.28 14.80 1.60
CA LEU A 20 44.32 14.34 2.58
C LEU A 20 43.28 15.41 2.94
N LEU A 21 43.70 16.65 3.17
CA LEU A 21 42.80 17.78 3.46
C LEU A 21 41.81 18.04 2.30
N ILE A 22 42.31 18.05 1.06
CA ILE A 22 41.48 18.27 -0.13
C ILE A 22 40.48 17.12 -0.31
N VAL A 23 40.96 15.87 -0.23
CA VAL A 23 40.12 14.68 -0.37
C VAL A 23 39.04 14.65 0.71
N MET A 24 39.36 14.97 1.97
CA MET A 24 38.35 15.06 3.02
C MET A 24 37.32 16.15 2.76
N GLY A 25 37.75 17.35 2.36
CA GLY A 25 36.82 18.44 2.05
C GLY A 25 35.83 18.07 0.93
N ILE A 26 36.34 17.48 -0.15
CA ILE A 26 35.52 17.00 -1.26
C ILE A 26 34.63 15.84 -0.81
N ALA A 27 35.17 14.87 -0.07
CA ALA A 27 34.42 13.71 0.39
C ALA A 27 33.25 14.10 1.30
N ILE A 28 33.47 15.02 2.25
CA ILE A 28 32.41 15.51 3.13
C ILE A 28 31.34 16.25 2.32
N GLY A 29 31.74 17.15 1.42
CA GLY A 29 30.79 17.90 0.59
C GLY A 29 29.94 16.99 -0.31
N VAL A 30 30.58 16.04 -0.99
CA VAL A 30 29.88 15.06 -1.84
C VAL A 30 28.98 14.14 -1.00
N SER A 31 29.44 13.70 0.18
CA SER A 31 28.64 12.86 1.07
C SER A 31 27.35 13.56 1.51
N VAL A 32 27.43 14.83 1.91
CA VAL A 32 26.23 15.60 2.29
C VAL A 32 25.29 15.75 1.11
N GLN A 33 25.81 16.07 -0.08
CA GLN A 33 24.98 16.22 -1.28
C GLN A 33 24.25 14.93 -1.66
N VAL A 34 24.94 13.79 -1.64
CA VAL A 34 24.35 12.48 -1.92
C VAL A 34 23.33 12.10 -0.85
N PHE A 35 23.63 12.37 0.42
CA PHE A 35 22.73 12.10 1.53
C PHE A 35 21.42 12.88 1.40
N ILE A 36 21.48 14.20 1.18
CA ILE A 36 20.29 15.03 1.00
C ILE A 36 19.51 14.60 -0.26
N GLY A 37 20.21 14.31 -1.36
CA GLY A 37 19.57 13.81 -2.57
C GLY A 37 18.82 12.50 -2.35
N SER A 38 19.40 11.56 -1.58
CA SER A 38 18.79 10.28 -1.26
C SER A 38 17.61 10.43 -0.30
N LEU A 39 17.73 11.33 0.69
CA LEU A 39 16.66 11.64 1.63
C LEU A 39 15.44 12.23 0.92
N ILE A 40 15.64 13.20 0.04
CA ILE A 40 14.55 13.84 -0.73
C ILE A 40 13.85 12.81 -1.61
N GLN A 41 14.61 11.99 -2.34
CA GLN A 41 14.05 10.96 -3.22
C GLN A 41 13.31 9.88 -2.44
N GLY A 42 13.88 9.40 -1.33
CA GLY A 42 13.24 8.42 -0.46
C GLY A 42 11.94 8.95 0.11
N LEU A 43 11.96 10.15 0.70
CA LEU A 43 10.77 10.79 1.23
C LEU A 43 9.70 11.02 0.16
N GLN A 44 10.08 11.48 -1.03
CA GLN A 44 9.13 11.67 -2.13
C GLN A 44 8.48 10.34 -2.52
N LYS A 45 9.26 9.27 -2.65
CA LYS A 45 8.75 7.94 -2.98
C LYS A 45 7.79 7.44 -1.90
N ASP A 46 8.16 7.59 -0.63
CA ASP A 46 7.35 7.14 0.51
C ASP A 46 6.04 7.92 0.62
N LEU A 47 6.07 9.24 0.40
CA LEU A 47 4.86 10.07 0.39
C LEU A 47 3.93 9.69 -0.75
N VAL A 48 4.47 9.46 -1.95
CA VAL A 48 3.66 9.04 -3.11
C VAL A 48 3.06 7.66 -2.84
N ASP A 49 3.85 6.70 -2.38
CA ASP A 49 3.37 5.33 -2.15
C ASP A 49 2.34 5.26 -1.01
N THR A 50 2.54 6.03 0.07
CA THR A 50 1.61 6.09 1.20
C THR A 50 0.31 6.82 0.86
N THR A 51 0.36 7.85 0.01
CA THR A 51 -0.82 8.68 -0.28
C THR A 51 -1.69 8.12 -1.40
N ILE A 52 -1.07 7.65 -2.49
CA ILE A 52 -1.79 7.20 -3.70
C ILE A 52 -1.33 5.83 -4.22
N GLY A 53 -0.27 5.24 -3.65
CA GLY A 53 0.31 4.00 -4.15
C GLY A 53 -0.54 2.75 -3.91
N SER A 54 -1.55 2.84 -3.04
CA SER A 54 -2.51 1.76 -2.75
C SER A 54 -3.97 2.18 -3.00
N SER A 55 -4.19 3.01 -4.02
CA SER A 55 -5.52 3.47 -4.43
C SER A 55 -5.76 3.16 -5.90
N SER A 56 -7.02 2.95 -6.27
CA SER A 56 -7.43 2.95 -7.67
C SER A 56 -7.19 4.33 -8.28
N GLN A 57 -6.63 4.36 -9.49
CA GLN A 57 -6.43 5.59 -10.25
C GLN A 57 -7.71 6.04 -10.96
N ILE A 58 -8.53 5.07 -11.37
CA ILE A 58 -9.83 5.28 -11.98
C ILE A 58 -10.83 4.41 -11.22
N THR A 59 -11.94 5.01 -10.80
CA THR A 59 -13.04 4.31 -10.12
C THR A 59 -14.31 4.51 -10.92
N VAL A 60 -14.94 3.41 -11.31
CA VAL A 60 -16.27 3.43 -11.96
C VAL A 60 -17.32 3.24 -10.88
N SER A 61 -18.27 4.17 -10.80
CA SER A 61 -19.35 4.14 -9.81
C SER A 61 -20.69 4.51 -10.47
N SER A 62 -21.78 4.00 -9.91
CA SER A 62 -23.14 4.39 -10.32
C SER A 62 -23.49 5.76 -9.78
N SER A 63 -24.08 6.63 -10.62
CA SER A 63 -24.51 7.97 -10.24
C SER A 63 -25.85 8.02 -9.50
N GLU A 64 -26.70 7.00 -9.67
CA GLU A 64 -28.09 7.03 -9.18
C GLU A 64 -28.30 6.19 -7.92
N ASN A 65 -27.80 4.94 -7.90
CA ASN A 65 -28.22 3.96 -6.90
C ASN A 65 -27.09 3.47 -5.97
N ASN A 66 -25.88 4.07 -6.04
CA ASN A 66 -24.69 3.62 -5.31
C ASN A 66 -24.37 2.11 -5.47
N ARG A 67 -24.94 1.47 -6.49
CA ARG A 67 -24.81 0.05 -6.80
C ARG A 67 -24.54 -0.10 -8.29
N VAL A 68 -23.58 -0.95 -8.61
CA VAL A 68 -23.25 -1.35 -9.98
C VAL A 68 -23.86 -2.73 -10.19
N GLU A 69 -24.91 -2.83 -10.99
CA GLU A 69 -25.66 -4.08 -11.17
C GLU A 69 -24.88 -5.11 -11.99
N ASP A 70 -24.54 -4.78 -13.23
CA ASP A 70 -23.77 -5.65 -14.15
C ASP A 70 -22.27 -5.38 -14.06
N TRP A 71 -21.70 -5.48 -12.85
CA TRP A 71 -20.28 -5.20 -12.67
C TRP A 71 -19.39 -6.22 -13.39
N GLN A 72 -19.81 -7.47 -13.54
CA GLN A 72 -19.07 -8.51 -14.27
C GLN A 72 -19.01 -8.20 -15.78
N GLY A 73 -20.13 -7.78 -16.37
CA GLY A 73 -20.19 -7.36 -17.76
C GLY A 73 -19.29 -6.15 -18.02
N ILE A 74 -19.34 -5.14 -17.14
CA ILE A 74 -18.49 -3.95 -17.22
C ILE A 74 -17.01 -4.31 -17.11
N ILE A 75 -16.62 -5.20 -16.19
CA ILE A 75 -15.23 -5.67 -16.09
C ILE A 75 -14.78 -6.34 -17.39
N SER A 76 -15.63 -7.19 -17.98
CA SER A 76 -15.32 -7.89 -19.23
C SER A 76 -15.18 -6.92 -20.41
N GLU A 77 -16.05 -5.90 -20.45
CA GLU A 77 -15.98 -4.83 -21.45
C GLU A 77 -14.68 -4.03 -21.32
N ILE A 78 -14.36 -3.54 -20.11
CA ILE A 78 -13.14 -2.76 -19.85
C ILE A 78 -11.88 -3.57 -20.17
N ALA A 79 -11.86 -4.86 -19.80
CA ALA A 79 -10.74 -5.75 -20.10
C ALA A 79 -10.54 -6.00 -21.60
N SER A 80 -11.56 -5.80 -22.42
CA SER A 80 -11.51 -5.98 -23.88
C SER A 80 -11.16 -4.71 -24.65
N LEU A 81 -11.11 -3.56 -23.98
CA LEU A 81 -10.78 -2.28 -24.62
C LEU A 81 -9.32 -2.25 -25.08
N ASP A 82 -9.11 -1.74 -26.29
CA ASP A 82 -7.77 -1.42 -26.79
C ASP A 82 -7.32 -0.08 -26.17
N LEU A 83 -6.68 -0.17 -25.01
CA LEU A 83 -6.19 0.98 -24.26
C LEU A 83 -4.79 1.38 -24.74
N PRO A 84 -4.45 2.69 -24.76
CA PRO A 84 -3.12 3.16 -25.14
C PRO A 84 -2.01 2.75 -24.15
N THR A 85 -2.40 2.26 -22.98
CA THR A 85 -1.52 1.80 -21.90
C THR A 85 -2.03 0.49 -21.35
N ASP A 86 -1.13 -0.40 -20.95
CA ASP A 86 -1.48 -1.69 -20.36
C ASP A 86 -2.30 -1.52 -19.08
N LEU A 87 -3.42 -2.25 -19.01
CA LEU A 87 -4.24 -2.32 -17.82
C LEU A 87 -3.52 -3.14 -16.75
N THR A 88 -3.01 -2.48 -15.72
CA THR A 88 -2.22 -3.14 -14.66
C THR A 88 -3.09 -3.95 -13.70
N ALA A 89 -4.30 -3.44 -13.39
CA ALA A 89 -5.23 -4.09 -12.48
C ALA A 89 -6.65 -3.62 -12.74
N LEU A 90 -7.61 -4.53 -12.54
CA LEU A 90 -9.04 -4.26 -12.62
C LEU A 90 -9.73 -5.15 -11.57
N SER A 91 -10.48 -4.54 -10.66
CA SER A 91 -11.17 -5.26 -9.59
C SER A 91 -12.47 -4.57 -9.25
N ALA A 92 -13.51 -5.34 -8.97
CA ALA A 92 -14.69 -4.85 -8.28
C ALA A 92 -14.40 -4.63 -6.79
N SER A 93 -15.15 -3.70 -6.19
CA SER A 93 -15.23 -3.54 -4.74
C SER A 93 -16.63 -3.09 -4.35
N ALA A 94 -17.04 -3.43 -3.13
CA ALA A 94 -18.34 -3.04 -2.58
C ALA A 94 -18.16 -2.56 -1.14
N ASP A 95 -18.65 -1.36 -0.86
CA ASP A 95 -18.56 -0.74 0.46
C ASP A 95 -19.95 -0.73 1.12
N VAL A 96 -20.05 -1.36 2.28
CA VAL A 96 -21.29 -1.46 3.06
C VAL A 96 -21.04 -1.02 4.50
N PRO A 97 -21.75 0.00 5.00
CA PRO A 97 -21.67 0.34 6.43
C PRO A 97 -22.34 -0.77 7.24
N VAL A 98 -21.64 -1.29 8.24
CA VAL A 98 -22.11 -2.33 9.16
C VAL A 98 -21.94 -1.87 10.60
N PHE A 99 -22.73 -2.43 11.51
CA PHE A 99 -22.60 -2.19 12.93
C PHE A 99 -21.99 -3.41 13.61
N ILE A 100 -21.06 -3.18 14.54
CA ILE A 100 -20.50 -4.21 15.42
C ILE A 100 -20.94 -3.89 16.84
N SER A 101 -21.45 -4.90 17.55
CA SER A 101 -21.77 -4.77 18.97
C SER A 101 -20.59 -5.30 19.79
N SER A 102 -20.04 -4.45 20.65
CA SER A 102 -19.00 -4.82 21.62
C SER A 102 -19.40 -4.32 23.00
N GLY A 103 -19.85 -5.25 23.86
CA GLY A 103 -20.45 -4.94 25.15
C GLY A 103 -21.67 -4.01 25.02
N ASP A 104 -21.62 -2.87 25.69
CA ASP A 104 -22.69 -1.85 25.67
C ASP A 104 -22.53 -0.80 24.55
N ARG A 105 -21.57 -0.99 23.63
CA ARG A 105 -21.27 -0.04 22.54
C ARG A 105 -21.62 -0.63 21.18
N THR A 106 -22.13 0.23 20.31
CA THR A 106 -22.34 -0.06 18.89
C THR A 106 -21.38 0.78 18.07
N LEU A 107 -20.47 0.14 17.35
CA LEU A 107 -19.53 0.81 16.45
C LEU A 107 -20.04 0.71 15.02
N SER A 108 -20.01 1.82 14.29
CA SER A 108 -20.27 1.83 12.84
C SER A 108 -18.94 1.66 12.11
N VAL A 109 -18.83 0.59 11.33
CA VAL A 109 -17.62 0.20 10.61
C VAL A 109 -17.95 0.05 9.12
N LEU A 110 -17.00 0.35 8.24
CA LEU A 110 -17.15 0.10 6.82
C LEU A 110 -16.66 -1.33 6.50
N LEU A 111 -17.55 -2.20 6.06
CA LEU A 111 -17.20 -3.49 5.47
C LEU A 111 -16.93 -3.30 3.99
N ARG A 112 -15.72 -3.65 3.54
CA ARG A 112 -15.33 -3.59 2.14
C ARG A 112 -15.17 -5.00 1.57
N GLY A 113 -16.03 -5.36 0.63
CA GLY A 113 -15.87 -6.54 -0.21
C GLY A 113 -14.86 -6.25 -1.32
N LEU A 114 -13.88 -7.14 -1.47
CA LEU A 114 -12.83 -7.06 -2.49
C LEU A 114 -12.81 -8.36 -3.32
N GLN A 115 -12.46 -8.23 -4.60
CA GLN A 115 -12.22 -9.40 -5.45
C GLN A 115 -10.76 -9.84 -5.32
N PHE A 116 -10.51 -11.04 -4.80
CA PHE A 116 -9.17 -11.63 -4.78
C PHE A 116 -9.02 -12.61 -5.95
N PRO A 117 -7.85 -12.65 -6.63
CA PRO A 117 -6.61 -11.94 -6.30
C PRO A 117 -6.45 -10.54 -6.92
N GLU A 118 -7.38 -10.07 -7.76
CA GLU A 118 -7.17 -8.88 -8.60
C GLU A 118 -7.02 -7.59 -7.80
N SER A 119 -7.77 -7.44 -6.71
CA SER A 119 -7.73 -6.26 -5.83
C SER A 119 -6.39 -6.06 -5.13
N HIS A 120 -5.61 -7.12 -4.94
CA HIS A 120 -4.32 -7.04 -4.24
C HIS A 120 -3.33 -6.14 -5.00
N VAL A 121 -3.33 -6.16 -6.34
CA VAL A 121 -2.45 -5.31 -7.16
C VAL A 121 -2.75 -3.82 -6.91
N ILE A 122 -4.00 -3.48 -6.58
CA ILE A 122 -4.45 -2.11 -6.30
C ILE A 122 -4.17 -1.72 -4.85
N TYR A 123 -4.61 -2.52 -3.89
CA TYR A 123 -4.61 -2.14 -2.46
C TYR A 123 -3.40 -2.64 -1.67
N LYS A 124 -2.60 -3.56 -2.24
CA LYS A 124 -1.39 -4.15 -1.63
C LYS A 124 -1.65 -4.80 -0.27
N THR A 125 -2.82 -5.44 -0.12
CA THR A 125 -3.34 -5.95 1.16
C THR A 125 -2.43 -7.00 1.81
N ASP A 126 -1.86 -7.89 1.02
CA ASP A 126 -0.87 -8.91 1.43
C ASP A 126 0.39 -8.33 2.08
N SER A 127 0.96 -7.26 1.53
CA SER A 127 2.20 -6.62 1.97
C SER A 127 2.01 -5.80 3.24
N ARG A 128 0.75 -5.53 3.59
CA ARG A 128 0.32 -4.78 4.76
C ARG A 128 -0.26 -5.67 5.84
N LEU A 129 -0.37 -6.97 5.60
CA LEU A 129 -0.83 -7.96 6.58
C LEU A 129 0.20 -8.05 7.71
N ILE A 130 -0.25 -7.88 8.94
CA ILE A 130 0.58 -7.92 10.14
C ILE A 130 0.66 -9.34 10.68
N ASP A 131 -0.50 -9.98 10.85
CA ASP A 131 -0.63 -11.35 11.33
C ASP A 131 -1.79 -12.06 10.61
N GLY A 132 -1.72 -13.39 10.50
CA GLY A 132 -2.78 -14.22 9.90
C GLY A 132 -2.64 -14.43 8.40
N SER A 133 -3.75 -14.58 7.70
CA SER A 133 -3.81 -14.81 6.24
C SER A 133 -4.89 -13.96 5.57
N LEU A 134 -4.84 -13.89 4.24
CA LEU A 134 -5.97 -13.39 3.45
C LEU A 134 -7.18 -14.32 3.59
N PRO A 135 -8.42 -13.80 3.49
CA PRO A 135 -9.62 -14.62 3.44
C PRO A 135 -9.59 -15.54 2.22
N GLU A 136 -9.80 -16.83 2.44
CA GLU A 136 -9.88 -17.84 1.37
C GLU A 136 -11.32 -18.36 1.19
N GLY A 137 -12.14 -18.26 2.24
CA GLY A 137 -13.51 -18.75 2.26
C GLY A 137 -14.56 -17.68 2.58
N ASP A 138 -15.83 -18.05 2.38
CA ASP A 138 -16.97 -17.25 2.80
C ASP A 138 -16.98 -17.10 4.33
N GLY A 139 -17.35 -15.91 4.79
CA GLY A 139 -17.41 -15.60 6.22
C GLY A 139 -16.05 -15.32 6.88
N GLU A 140 -14.95 -15.29 6.11
CA GLU A 140 -13.64 -14.89 6.62
C GLU A 140 -13.37 -13.40 6.34
N ILE A 141 -12.77 -12.71 7.30
CA ILE A 141 -12.43 -11.29 7.18
C ILE A 141 -11.03 -10.97 7.69
N ILE A 142 -10.46 -9.92 7.11
CA ILE A 142 -9.34 -9.18 7.71
C ILE A 142 -9.92 -7.96 8.42
N ILE A 143 -9.39 -7.67 9.60
CA ILE A 143 -9.77 -6.51 10.38
C ILE A 143 -8.62 -5.51 10.47
N GLY A 144 -8.91 -4.21 10.31
CA GLY A 144 -7.85 -3.20 10.46
C GLY A 144 -7.29 -3.18 11.89
N LYS A 145 -5.96 -3.03 12.02
CA LYS A 145 -5.25 -2.95 13.32
C LYS A 145 -5.93 -2.07 14.37
N GLY A 146 -6.35 -0.86 14.00
CA GLY A 146 -7.00 0.05 14.95
C GLY A 146 -8.35 -0.47 15.45
N LEU A 147 -9.12 -1.13 14.58
CA LEU A 147 -10.40 -1.74 14.95
C LEU A 147 -10.19 -3.01 15.79
N LYS A 148 -9.15 -3.79 15.50
CA LYS A 148 -8.72 -4.91 16.33
C LYS A 148 -8.40 -4.46 17.75
N ASP A 149 -7.60 -3.41 17.89
CA ASP A 149 -7.21 -2.83 19.17
C ASP A 149 -8.42 -2.23 19.94
N GLU A 150 -9.39 -1.65 19.22
CA GLU A 150 -10.62 -1.08 19.82
C GLU A 150 -11.61 -2.16 20.28
N LEU A 151 -11.71 -3.27 19.54
CA LEU A 151 -12.59 -4.39 19.86
C LEU A 151 -11.96 -5.44 20.79
N ASP A 152 -10.64 -5.38 21.01
CA ASP A 152 -9.85 -6.38 21.76
C ASP A 152 -10.04 -7.82 21.22
N VAL A 153 -10.12 -7.94 19.88
CA VAL A 153 -10.34 -9.22 19.19
C VAL A 153 -9.04 -9.87 18.72
N ASN A 154 -9.00 -11.20 18.78
CA ASN A 154 -7.84 -11.98 18.34
C ASN A 154 -8.10 -12.73 17.03
N LEU A 155 -7.03 -13.19 16.40
CA LEU A 155 -7.13 -14.06 15.23
C LEU A 155 -7.87 -15.35 15.58
N GLY A 156 -8.79 -15.74 14.70
CA GLY A 156 -9.64 -16.92 14.84
C GLY A 156 -10.94 -16.66 15.60
N GLU A 157 -11.13 -15.48 16.20
CA GLU A 157 -12.38 -15.11 16.85
C GLU A 157 -13.45 -14.71 15.83
N GLU A 158 -14.71 -14.85 16.24
CA GLU A 158 -15.87 -14.49 15.43
C GLU A 158 -16.45 -13.15 15.89
N ILE A 159 -16.80 -12.31 14.93
CA ILE A 159 -17.44 -11.02 15.13
C ILE A 159 -18.83 -11.08 14.50
N THR A 160 -19.83 -10.69 15.27
CA THR A 160 -21.19 -10.52 14.75
C THR A 160 -21.35 -9.10 14.19
N ILE A 161 -21.74 -9.02 12.93
CA ILE A 161 -22.06 -7.76 12.27
C ILE A 161 -23.57 -7.65 12.02
N PHE A 162 -24.05 -6.41 12.01
CA PHE A 162 -25.42 -6.07 11.69
C PHE A 162 -25.44 -5.12 10.50
N THR A 163 -26.11 -5.50 9.43
CA THR A 163 -26.25 -4.67 8.24
C THR A 163 -27.48 -3.75 8.35
N PRO A 164 -27.55 -2.65 7.57
CA PRO A 164 -28.67 -1.71 7.62
C PRO A 164 -30.03 -2.33 7.26
N ASP A 165 -30.03 -3.40 6.45
CA ASP A 165 -31.20 -4.20 6.09
C ASP A 165 -31.58 -5.25 7.15
N ARG A 166 -30.94 -5.20 8.33
CA ARG A 166 -31.17 -6.07 9.49
C ARG A 166 -30.74 -7.53 9.30
N ALA A 167 -29.86 -7.81 8.34
CA ALA A 167 -29.17 -9.09 8.33
C ALA A 167 -28.15 -9.15 9.49
N VAL A 168 -28.00 -10.34 10.05
CA VAL A 168 -27.02 -10.65 11.09
C VAL A 168 -26.10 -11.69 10.51
N GLU A 169 -24.83 -11.34 10.39
CA GLU A 169 -23.80 -12.23 9.85
C GLU A 169 -22.70 -12.43 10.90
N ILE A 170 -22.17 -13.64 10.96
CA ILE A 170 -21.05 -13.99 11.84
C ILE A 170 -19.83 -14.17 10.94
N LEU A 171 -18.79 -13.39 11.20
CA LEU A 171 -17.58 -13.36 10.40
C LEU A 171 -16.37 -13.72 11.25
N LYS A 172 -15.51 -14.60 10.76
CA LYS A 172 -14.29 -15.04 11.43
C LYS A 172 -13.11 -14.15 11.04
N VAL A 173 -12.40 -13.64 12.04
CA VAL A 173 -11.17 -12.86 11.84
C VAL A 173 -10.03 -13.80 11.49
N VAL A 174 -9.51 -13.72 10.27
CA VAL A 174 -8.39 -14.55 9.79
C VAL A 174 -7.09 -13.78 9.60
N GLY A 175 -7.16 -12.45 9.56
CA GLY A 175 -6.00 -11.58 9.42
C GLY A 175 -6.18 -10.19 10.02
N VAL A 176 -5.07 -9.48 10.22
CA VAL A 176 -5.00 -8.08 10.69
C VAL A 176 -4.07 -7.25 9.82
#